data_AF-A0A7Y8JGY8-F1
#
_entry.id   AF-A0A7Y8JGY8-F1
#
_cell.length_a   1.000
_cell.length_b   1.000
_cell.length_c   1.000
_cell.angle_alpha   90.00
_cell.angle_beta   90.00
_cell.angle_gamma   90.00
#
_symmetry.space_group_name_H-M   'P 1'
#
loop_
_entity.id
_entity.type
_entity.pdbx_description
1 polymer ?
#
loop_
_entity_poly.entity_id
_entity_poly.type
_entity_poly.pdbx_seq_one_letter_code
_entity_poly.pdbx_strand_id
1 'polypeptide(L)'
;GQHLFEHELAKAYWVEVMQARCAPGDRMITGQCATCGASDLPLIGKIPLGVKLAGVTPLHSLNADAFTSFQSGSDNFKRAHLGLCFSCGDTASRAFNYLSQSDQHRKTLAYDKDKRDSLANQFALFWLKAPAPVMVGEIEINLDDLDAVLATILTEAHSKDVAPQATLSQLADLLKLPWKPKNSSLRLDDYGFYLAVLSPNVGRIALREWIADSIEKIKDRLSTFLESTRIVSPWGDATRPFSIAALLQAAGSQNPNFTRGLLRTAYLGHQPPTGLLSAAVNAFRNPNTLQNPKQDPKETWRLHALASLLKLSLYFGTKEVIAMSEHDPDKNNPAYLCGSLLAILEEAQQVSHYIKHKNRLDTTIVNRFYGSTSTAPGVNFGGLIRMATTAHLPDAGKELNVLVENVMAKLDEAGGFPDTLTLAQQAEFGLGFYHQRGKFRASRPVKIKQTEGEQQ
;
A
#
# COMPACT_ATOMS: atom_id res chain seq x y z
N GLY A 1 18.65 -38.46 34.99
CA GLY A 1 18.71 -37.16 35.69
C GLY A 1 18.04 -36.14 34.82
N GLN A 2 17.22 -35.27 35.40
CA GLN A 2 16.55 -34.20 34.67
C GLN A 2 17.51 -33.02 34.48
N HIS A 3 17.45 -32.31 33.35
CA HIS A 3 18.31 -31.14 33.17
C HIS A 3 17.88 -30.03 34.13
N LEU A 4 18.84 -29.26 34.66
CA LEU A 4 18.56 -28.24 35.69
C LEU A 4 17.54 -27.18 35.23
N PHE A 5 17.50 -26.85 33.93
CA PHE A 5 16.54 -25.90 33.36
C PHE A 5 15.10 -26.44 33.29
N GLU A 6 14.92 -27.75 33.47
CA GLU A 6 13.60 -28.40 33.51
C GLU A 6 13.09 -28.53 34.95
N HIS A 7 13.95 -28.33 35.96
CA HIS A 7 13.60 -28.45 37.38
C HIS A 7 12.82 -27.22 37.89
N GLU A 8 11.61 -27.44 38.43
CA GLU A 8 10.70 -26.36 38.84
C GLU A 8 11.29 -25.42 39.90
N LEU A 9 11.97 -25.94 40.93
CA LEU A 9 12.63 -25.08 41.93
C LEU A 9 13.74 -24.20 41.33
N ALA A 10 14.47 -24.70 40.32
CA ALA A 10 15.50 -23.92 39.65
C ALA A 10 14.88 -22.81 38.78
N LYS A 11 13.76 -23.10 38.10
CA LYS A 11 12.98 -22.08 37.38
C LYS A 11 12.46 -21.01 38.33
N ALA A 12 11.86 -21.39 39.44
CA ALA A 12 11.33 -20.46 40.45
C ALA A 12 12.42 -19.54 41.02
N TYR A 13 13.57 -20.12 41.39
CA TYR A 13 14.74 -19.35 41.86
C TYR A 13 15.19 -18.32 40.81
N TRP A 14 15.32 -18.73 39.55
CA TRP A 14 15.74 -17.81 38.49
C TRP A 14 14.71 -16.71 38.18
N VAL A 15 13.42 -17.00 38.30
CA VAL A 15 12.37 -15.98 38.18
C VAL A 15 12.52 -14.91 39.26
N GLU A 16 12.72 -15.31 40.52
CA GLU A 16 12.93 -14.38 41.64
C GLU A 16 14.19 -13.53 41.45
N VAL A 17 15.30 -14.16 41.07
CA VAL A 17 16.57 -13.46 40.77
C VAL A 17 16.40 -12.45 39.63
N MET A 18 15.68 -12.83 38.57
CA MET A 18 15.44 -11.94 37.42
C MET A 18 14.50 -10.79 37.78
N GLN A 19 13.48 -11.04 38.59
CA GLN A 19 12.57 -10.02 39.10
C GLN A 19 13.31 -9.00 39.98
N ALA A 20 14.16 -9.46 40.90
CA ALA A 20 15.00 -8.59 41.71
C ALA A 20 15.94 -7.73 40.87
N ARG A 21 16.56 -8.30 39.83
CA ARG A 21 17.42 -7.58 38.87
C ARG A 21 16.67 -6.50 38.09
N CYS A 22 15.35 -6.62 37.96
CA CYS A 22 14.50 -5.68 37.24
C CYS A 22 13.85 -4.63 38.15
N ALA A 23 14.12 -4.64 39.46
CA ALA A 23 13.54 -3.68 40.40
C ALA A 23 13.95 -2.23 40.09
N PRO A 24 13.06 -1.25 40.35
CA PRO A 24 13.36 0.17 40.22
C PRO A 24 14.26 0.66 41.37
N GLY A 25 15.57 0.62 41.16
CA GLY A 25 16.56 1.02 42.17
C GLY A 25 16.73 -0.02 43.27
N ASP A 26 17.04 0.42 44.50
CA ASP A 26 17.45 -0.45 45.61
C ASP A 26 16.27 -0.98 46.46
N ARG A 27 15.03 -0.59 46.13
CA ARG A 27 13.82 -0.98 46.87
C ARG A 27 12.77 -1.55 45.93
N MET A 28 12.08 -2.58 46.39
CA MET A 28 10.95 -3.14 45.68
C MET A 28 9.75 -2.19 45.78
N ILE A 29 9.25 -1.74 44.63
CA ILE A 29 8.03 -0.94 44.55
C ILE A 29 6.88 -1.87 44.20
N THR A 30 5.80 -1.84 44.96
CA THR A 30 4.57 -2.60 44.69
C THR A 30 3.47 -1.68 44.19
N GLY A 31 2.59 -2.21 43.34
CA GLY A 31 1.43 -1.48 42.86
C GLY A 31 0.61 -2.30 41.86
N GLN A 32 -0.30 -1.62 41.17
CA GLN A 32 -1.14 -2.26 40.16
C GLN A 32 -0.40 -2.38 38.83
N CYS A 33 -0.41 -3.57 38.24
CA CYS A 33 0.12 -3.77 36.89
C CYS A 33 -0.86 -3.25 35.84
N ALA A 34 -0.39 -2.36 34.97
CA ALA A 34 -1.19 -1.76 33.90
C ALA A 34 -1.64 -2.75 32.82
N THR A 35 -1.05 -3.95 32.74
CA THR A 35 -1.40 -4.95 31.72
C THR A 35 -2.40 -5.98 32.23
N CYS A 36 -2.11 -6.64 33.35
CA CYS A 36 -3.01 -7.67 33.89
C CYS A 36 -4.03 -7.10 34.90
N GLY A 37 -3.89 -5.86 35.34
CA GLY A 37 -4.78 -5.21 36.30
C GLY A 37 -4.63 -5.68 37.75
N ALA A 38 -3.79 -6.69 38.02
CA ALA A 38 -3.55 -7.19 39.38
C ALA A 38 -2.82 -6.16 40.24
N SER A 39 -3.28 -6.00 41.48
CA SER A 39 -2.74 -5.07 42.49
C SER A 39 -1.69 -5.72 43.38
N ASP A 40 -0.96 -4.89 44.13
CA ASP A 40 0.05 -5.31 45.12
C ASP A 40 1.18 -6.19 44.56
N LEU A 41 1.45 -6.08 43.24
CA LEU A 41 2.53 -6.79 42.58
C LEU A 41 3.81 -5.95 42.59
N PRO A 42 5.00 -6.58 42.72
CA PRO A 42 6.26 -5.89 42.47
C PRO A 42 6.33 -5.39 41.03
N LEU A 43 6.56 -4.09 40.88
CA LEU A 43 6.67 -3.42 39.61
C LEU A 43 8.13 -3.33 39.17
N ILE A 44 8.37 -3.59 37.90
CA ILE A 44 9.72 -3.53 37.31
C ILE A 44 10.11 -2.09 36.96
N GLY A 45 11.38 -1.74 37.12
CA GLY A 45 12.01 -0.50 36.64
C GLY A 45 12.70 -0.64 35.28
N LYS A 46 12.90 -1.87 34.78
CA LYS A 46 13.40 -2.15 33.43
C LYS A 46 12.75 -3.42 32.87
N ILE A 47 12.65 -3.50 31.55
CA ILE A 47 12.12 -4.70 30.88
C ILE A 47 13.06 -5.89 31.09
N PRO A 48 12.55 -7.10 31.42
CA PRO A 48 13.38 -8.25 31.76
C PRO A 48 14.26 -8.75 30.62
N LEU A 49 13.74 -8.71 29.39
CA LEU A 49 14.44 -9.09 28.18
C LEU A 49 14.55 -7.88 27.26
N GLY A 50 15.78 -7.49 26.90
CA GLY A 50 15.99 -6.39 25.98
C GLY A 50 15.29 -6.67 24.64
N VAL A 51 14.49 -5.70 24.17
CA VAL A 51 13.90 -5.80 22.84
C VAL A 51 14.75 -5.03 21.83
N LYS A 52 14.67 -5.42 20.56
CA LYS A 52 15.39 -4.70 19.49
C LYS A 52 14.49 -4.42 18.30
N LEU A 53 14.52 -3.17 17.84
CA LEU A 53 13.96 -2.76 16.56
C LEU A 53 15.06 -2.06 15.77
N ALA A 54 15.54 -2.72 14.71
CA ALA A 54 16.61 -2.22 13.84
C ALA A 54 17.94 -1.82 14.54
N GLY A 55 18.25 -2.43 15.70
CA GLY A 55 19.50 -2.21 16.45
C GLY A 55 19.38 -1.34 17.70
N VAL A 56 18.25 -0.66 17.89
CA VAL A 56 17.99 0.14 19.10
C VAL A 56 17.55 -0.78 20.24
N THR A 57 18.07 -0.55 21.45
CA THR A 57 17.55 -1.15 22.69
C THR A 57 16.70 -0.10 23.38
N PRO A 58 15.37 -0.16 23.23
CA PRO A 58 14.52 0.96 23.57
C PRO A 58 14.09 0.99 25.03
N LEU A 59 13.78 2.21 25.48
CA LEU A 59 13.03 2.46 26.69
C LEU A 59 11.55 2.08 26.50
N HIS A 60 11.02 1.27 27.41
CA HIS A 60 9.59 0.98 27.49
C HIS A 60 9.08 1.44 28.84
N SER A 61 8.04 2.26 28.87
CA SER A 61 7.33 2.63 30.09
C SER A 61 5.86 2.81 29.77
N LEU A 62 4.98 2.48 30.71
CA LEU A 62 3.57 2.89 30.70
C LEU A 62 3.30 4.03 31.70
N ASN A 63 4.31 4.43 32.46
CA ASN A 63 4.26 5.53 33.41
C ASN A 63 4.83 6.81 32.77
N ALA A 64 4.04 7.89 32.81
CA ALA A 64 4.38 9.20 32.26
C ALA A 64 5.72 9.74 32.79
N ASP A 65 5.97 9.54 34.09
CA ASP A 65 7.17 10.03 34.76
C ASP A 65 8.43 9.24 34.38
N ALA A 66 8.28 7.99 33.93
CA ALA A 66 9.40 7.21 33.39
C ALA A 66 9.73 7.58 31.92
N PHE A 67 8.93 8.43 31.24
CA PHE A 67 9.27 8.97 29.92
C PHE A 67 10.28 10.13 29.98
N THR A 68 10.27 10.88 31.09
CA THR A 68 11.07 12.10 31.28
C THR A 68 12.47 11.81 31.82
N SER A 69 12.66 10.75 32.63
CA SER A 69 13.98 10.29 33.03
C SER A 69 14.08 8.78 33.08
N PHE A 70 14.81 8.20 32.13
CA PHE A 70 15.36 6.86 32.32
C PHE A 70 16.52 6.91 33.33
N GLN A 71 17.09 5.75 33.63
CA GLN A 71 18.26 5.53 34.51
C GLN A 71 19.45 6.52 34.31
N SER A 72 19.49 7.30 33.22
CA SER A 72 20.52 8.28 32.88
C SER A 72 20.16 9.77 33.09
N GLY A 73 18.92 10.13 33.44
CA GLY A 73 18.53 11.53 33.69
C GLY A 73 18.97 12.01 35.08
N SER A 74 19.24 13.30 35.31
CA SER A 74 19.85 13.81 36.56
C SER A 74 18.90 13.97 37.76
N ASP A 75 17.58 13.85 37.59
CA ASP A 75 16.55 14.25 38.58
C ASP A 75 15.95 13.11 39.44
N ASN A 76 15.07 13.48 40.40
CA ASN A 76 14.35 12.62 41.37
C ASN A 76 13.58 11.43 40.75
N PHE A 77 13.37 11.43 39.44
CA PHE A 77 12.64 10.41 38.69
C PHE A 77 13.52 9.21 38.23
N LYS A 78 14.81 9.17 38.59
CA LYS A 78 15.80 8.09 38.30
C LYS A 78 15.38 6.66 38.66
N ARG A 79 14.29 6.46 39.39
CA ARG A 79 13.83 5.19 39.97
C ARG A 79 12.35 4.93 39.71
N ALA A 80 11.78 5.50 38.66
CA ALA A 80 10.39 5.24 38.29
C ALA A 80 10.21 3.79 37.83
N HIS A 81 9.12 3.16 38.28
CA HIS A 81 8.69 1.87 37.75
C HIS A 81 8.00 2.05 36.40
N LEU A 82 8.01 1.00 35.59
CA LEU A 82 7.37 0.98 34.26
C LEU A 82 5.86 0.75 34.32
N GLY A 83 5.32 0.42 35.50
CA GLY A 83 3.89 0.10 35.69
C GLY A 83 3.54 -1.34 35.30
N LEU A 84 4.54 -2.20 35.18
CA LEU A 84 4.40 -3.59 34.75
C LEU A 84 4.88 -4.52 35.86
N CYS A 85 4.20 -5.65 36.06
CA CYS A 85 4.78 -6.75 36.83
C CYS A 85 5.80 -7.52 35.98
N PHE A 86 6.67 -8.31 36.62
CA PHE A 86 7.71 -9.06 35.94
C PHE A 86 7.16 -9.99 34.85
N SER A 87 6.11 -10.77 35.16
CA SER A 87 5.51 -11.72 34.20
C SER A 87 4.96 -11.03 32.95
N CYS A 88 4.26 -9.90 33.10
CA CYS A 88 3.75 -9.13 31.97
C CYS A 88 4.90 -8.51 31.15
N GLY A 89 5.93 -7.97 31.81
CA GLY A 89 7.10 -7.40 31.13
C GLY A 89 7.92 -8.45 30.36
N ASP A 90 8.14 -9.62 30.94
CA ASP A 90 8.85 -10.74 30.30
C ASP A 90 8.03 -11.28 29.10
N THR A 91 6.73 -11.49 29.28
CA THR A 91 5.85 -11.97 28.19
C THR A 91 5.80 -10.96 27.03
N ALA A 92 5.60 -9.67 27.33
CA ALA A 92 5.53 -8.63 26.30
C ALA A 92 6.84 -8.50 25.52
N SER A 93 7.99 -8.60 26.20
CA SER A 93 9.31 -8.51 25.55
C SER A 93 9.64 -9.73 24.69
N ARG A 94 9.27 -10.94 25.12
CA ARG A 94 9.40 -12.16 24.30
C ARG A 94 8.50 -12.09 23.08
N ALA A 95 7.23 -11.72 23.25
CA ALA A 95 6.29 -11.57 22.16
C ALA A 95 6.78 -10.53 21.14
N PHE A 96 7.24 -9.37 21.61
CA PHE A 96 7.81 -8.34 20.74
C PHE A 96 9.01 -8.87 19.95
N ASN A 97 9.95 -9.54 20.61
CA ASN A 97 11.15 -10.06 19.95
C ASN A 97 10.80 -11.13 18.91
N TYR A 98 9.85 -12.00 19.21
CA TYR A 98 9.33 -12.98 18.25
C TYR A 98 8.75 -12.30 17.01
N LEU A 99 7.82 -11.35 17.20
CA LEU A 99 7.20 -10.62 16.08
C LEU A 99 8.23 -9.81 15.27
N SER A 100 9.17 -9.14 15.93
CA SER A 100 10.20 -8.30 15.30
C SER A 100 11.22 -9.10 14.48
N GLN A 101 11.44 -10.37 14.82
CA GLN A 101 12.39 -11.25 14.15
C GLN A 101 11.74 -12.18 13.12
N SER A 102 10.42 -12.29 13.10
CA SER A 102 9.69 -13.14 12.15
C SER A 102 9.34 -12.40 10.86
N ASP A 103 9.74 -12.94 9.71
CA ASP A 103 9.37 -12.42 8.38
C ASP A 103 7.87 -12.59 8.07
N GLN A 104 7.18 -13.45 8.82
CA GLN A 104 5.74 -13.67 8.73
C GLN A 104 4.94 -12.62 9.49
N HIS A 105 5.48 -12.04 10.57
CA HIS A 105 4.80 -11.07 11.42
C HIS A 105 5.34 -9.64 11.30
N ARG A 106 6.39 -9.44 10.49
CA ARG A 106 7.02 -8.14 10.27
C ARG A 106 7.11 -7.79 8.80
N LYS A 107 6.76 -6.55 8.47
CA LYS A 107 7.09 -5.92 7.18
C LYS A 107 7.83 -4.61 7.38
N THR A 108 8.78 -4.33 6.48
CA THR A 108 9.47 -3.04 6.44
C THR A 108 8.71 -2.11 5.49
N LEU A 109 8.11 -1.05 6.03
CA LEU A 109 7.34 -0.08 5.23
C LEU A 109 8.23 1.00 4.63
N ALA A 110 9.22 1.45 5.40
CA ALA A 110 10.23 2.42 4.98
C ALA A 110 11.53 2.15 5.74
N TYR A 111 12.67 2.18 5.04
CA TYR A 111 13.96 2.00 5.67
C TYR A 111 15.09 2.68 4.91
N ASP A 112 15.75 3.59 5.60
CA ASP A 112 17.00 4.24 5.20
C ASP A 112 18.16 3.55 5.93
N LYS A 113 19.01 2.87 5.17
CA LYS A 113 20.17 2.11 5.68
C LYS A 113 21.24 3.02 6.28
N ASP A 114 21.33 4.26 5.80
CA ASP A 114 22.34 5.24 6.21
C ASP A 114 21.90 5.96 7.50
N LYS A 115 20.59 5.97 7.78
CA LYS A 115 19.99 6.57 8.98
C LYS A 115 19.14 5.57 9.74
N ARG A 116 19.77 4.52 10.29
CA ARG A 116 19.08 3.40 10.95
C ARG A 116 18.15 3.81 12.11
N ASP A 117 18.53 4.83 12.86
CA ASP A 117 17.74 5.34 14.01
C ASP A 117 16.74 6.44 13.61
N SER A 118 16.54 6.67 12.31
CA SER A 118 15.64 7.69 11.81
C SER A 118 14.18 7.39 12.12
N LEU A 119 13.47 8.42 12.58
CA LEU A 119 12.02 8.44 12.72
C LEU A 119 11.25 8.18 11.42
N ALA A 120 11.91 8.30 10.26
CA ALA A 120 11.35 7.99 8.95
C ALA A 120 11.33 6.48 8.66
N ASN A 121 12.15 5.69 9.36
CA ASN A 121 12.12 4.24 9.27
C ASN A 121 10.84 3.73 9.95
N GLN A 122 10.13 2.85 9.27
CA GLN A 122 8.84 2.32 9.72
C GLN A 122 8.78 0.82 9.48
N PHE A 123 8.46 0.10 10.55
CA PHE A 123 8.25 -1.35 10.55
C PHE A 123 6.83 -1.63 11.03
N ALA A 124 6.10 -2.46 10.29
CA ALA A 124 4.82 -3.00 10.73
C ALA A 124 5.07 -4.33 11.45
N LEU A 125 4.56 -4.46 12.66
CA LEU A 125 4.40 -5.73 13.36
C LEU A 125 2.91 -6.06 13.42
N PHE A 126 2.53 -7.31 13.12
CA PHE A 126 1.14 -7.71 13.09
C PHE A 126 0.96 -9.16 13.56
N TRP A 127 -0.21 -9.44 14.12
CA TRP A 127 -0.57 -10.77 14.60
C TRP A 127 -2.08 -10.93 14.70
N LEU A 128 -2.51 -12.19 14.69
CA LEU A 128 -3.86 -12.60 15.00
C LEU A 128 -4.03 -13.01 16.46
N LYS A 129 -5.16 -12.63 17.04
CA LYS A 129 -5.75 -13.29 18.21
C LYS A 129 -6.89 -14.15 17.71
N ALA A 130 -6.64 -15.44 17.57
CA ALA A 130 -7.61 -16.38 17.06
C ALA A 130 -7.82 -17.54 18.06
N PRO A 131 -9.06 -17.77 18.52
CA PRO A 131 -9.37 -18.86 19.46
C PRO A 131 -9.34 -20.27 18.84
N ALA A 132 -9.43 -20.39 17.52
CA ALA A 132 -9.34 -21.65 16.77
C ALA A 132 -8.95 -21.39 15.30
N PRO A 133 -8.54 -22.40 14.50
CA PRO A 133 -8.33 -22.24 13.06
C PRO A 133 -9.57 -21.75 12.29
N VAL A 134 -9.35 -21.17 11.10
CA VAL A 134 -10.40 -20.63 10.22
C VAL A 134 -10.53 -21.49 8.95
N MET A 135 -11.77 -21.77 8.56
CA MET A 135 -12.10 -22.37 7.27
C MET A 135 -12.37 -21.27 6.24
N VAL A 136 -11.71 -21.36 5.08
CA VAL A 136 -11.97 -20.51 3.92
C VAL A 136 -12.38 -21.38 2.74
N GLY A 137 -13.64 -21.29 2.34
CA GLY A 137 -14.25 -22.33 1.49
C GLY A 137 -14.25 -23.67 2.22
N GLU A 138 -13.58 -24.67 1.63
CA GLU A 138 -13.43 -26.02 2.19
C GLU A 138 -12.05 -26.26 2.83
N ILE A 139 -11.17 -25.25 2.81
CA ILE A 139 -9.78 -25.37 3.25
C ILE A 139 -9.61 -24.79 4.65
N GLU A 140 -8.94 -25.52 5.53
CA GLU A 140 -8.49 -25.00 6.83
C GLU A 140 -7.17 -24.25 6.65
N ILE A 141 -7.16 -22.96 7.01
CA ILE A 141 -5.97 -22.11 6.91
C ILE A 141 -5.30 -22.01 8.28
N ASN A 142 -3.98 -22.22 8.32
CA ASN A 142 -3.17 -21.95 9.50
C ASN A 142 -3.15 -20.44 9.79
N LEU A 143 -3.26 -20.06 11.06
CA LEU A 143 -3.31 -18.67 11.50
C LEU A 143 -2.06 -17.87 11.11
N ASP A 144 -0.88 -18.49 11.13
CA ASP A 144 0.37 -17.83 10.74
C ASP A 144 0.40 -17.53 9.23
N ASP A 145 -0.18 -18.43 8.42
CA ASP A 145 -0.35 -18.21 6.98
C ASP A 145 -1.36 -17.10 6.72
N LEU A 146 -2.45 -17.06 7.50
CA LEU A 146 -3.46 -16.02 7.41
C LEU A 146 -2.91 -14.63 7.76
N ASP A 147 -2.05 -14.54 8.78
CA ASP A 147 -1.33 -13.31 9.15
C ASP A 147 -0.50 -12.78 7.97
N ALA A 148 0.33 -13.64 7.38
CA ALA A 148 1.19 -13.27 6.25
C ALA A 148 0.37 -12.83 5.03
N VAL A 149 -0.75 -13.51 4.77
CA VAL A 149 -1.68 -13.20 3.68
C VAL A 149 -2.33 -11.82 3.88
N LEU A 150 -2.86 -11.53 5.08
CA LEU A 150 -3.48 -10.23 5.39
C LEU A 150 -2.48 -9.06 5.35
N ALA A 151 -1.19 -9.32 5.59
CA ALA A 151 -0.12 -8.34 5.51
C ALA A 151 0.49 -8.17 4.11
N THR A 152 0.12 -9.00 3.13
CA THR A 152 0.67 -8.92 1.76
C THR A 152 0.36 -7.57 1.09
N ILE A 153 -0.71 -6.90 1.51
CA ILE A 153 -1.08 -5.56 1.01
C ILE A 153 -0.10 -4.44 1.43
N LEU A 154 0.70 -4.67 2.47
CA LEU A 154 1.65 -3.69 3.00
C LEU A 154 2.82 -3.47 2.04
N THR A 155 3.31 -4.55 1.41
CA THR A 155 4.51 -4.55 0.57
C THR A 155 4.34 -5.53 -0.58
N GLU A 156 4.65 -5.12 -1.81
CA GLU A 156 4.79 -6.05 -2.93
C GLU A 156 6.14 -6.77 -2.87
N ALA A 157 6.13 -8.10 -2.86
CA ALA A 157 7.32 -8.87 -3.13
C ALA A 157 7.72 -8.69 -4.60
N HIS A 158 8.85 -8.03 -4.84
CA HIS A 158 9.57 -8.07 -6.10
C HIS A 158 10.83 -8.93 -5.93
N SER A 159 10.69 -10.15 -5.41
CA SER A 159 11.78 -11.12 -5.37
C SER A 159 11.67 -12.07 -6.55
N LYS A 160 12.71 -12.14 -7.38
CA LYS A 160 12.85 -13.18 -8.41
C LYS A 160 13.10 -14.58 -7.83
N ASP A 161 13.44 -14.68 -6.53
CA ASP A 161 14.04 -15.89 -5.93
C ASP A 161 13.29 -16.47 -4.71
N VAL A 162 12.01 -16.15 -4.50
CA VAL A 162 11.21 -16.76 -3.42
C VAL A 162 9.89 -17.27 -3.99
N ALA A 163 9.43 -18.43 -3.51
CA ALA A 163 8.16 -19.05 -3.87
C ALA A 163 7.05 -18.00 -4.01
N PRO A 164 6.15 -18.10 -5.00
CA PRO A 164 5.18 -17.06 -5.30
C PRO A 164 4.30 -16.83 -4.08
N GLN A 165 4.57 -15.75 -3.34
CA GLN A 165 3.60 -15.20 -2.39
C GLN A 165 2.30 -14.96 -3.16
N ALA A 166 1.18 -15.20 -2.48
CA ALA A 166 -0.14 -14.99 -3.08
C ALA A 166 -0.14 -13.61 -3.77
N THR A 167 -0.32 -13.59 -5.09
CA THR A 167 -0.39 -12.33 -5.82
C THR A 167 -1.54 -11.54 -5.21
N LEU A 168 -1.47 -10.20 -5.14
CA LEU A 168 -2.58 -9.42 -4.56
C LEU A 168 -3.94 -9.72 -5.22
N SER A 169 -3.95 -10.19 -6.47
CA SER A 169 -5.12 -10.76 -7.12
C SER A 169 -5.65 -12.03 -6.42
N GLN A 170 -4.77 -12.99 -6.08
CA GLN A 170 -5.13 -14.20 -5.34
C GLN A 170 -5.63 -13.87 -3.94
N LEU A 171 -5.03 -12.88 -3.26
CA LEU A 171 -5.55 -12.38 -1.98
C LEU A 171 -6.96 -11.80 -2.16
N ALA A 172 -7.18 -10.98 -3.18
CA ALA A 172 -8.50 -10.42 -3.45
C ALA A 172 -9.55 -11.51 -3.71
N ASP A 173 -9.17 -12.59 -4.40
CA ASP A 173 -10.06 -13.73 -4.65
C ASP A 173 -10.32 -14.53 -3.37
N LEU A 174 -9.30 -14.75 -2.53
CA LEU A 174 -9.42 -15.40 -1.22
C LEU A 174 -10.37 -14.62 -0.28
N LEU A 175 -10.28 -13.30 -0.27
CA LEU A 175 -11.15 -12.43 0.53
C LEU A 175 -12.61 -12.48 0.08
N LYS A 176 -12.90 -12.89 -1.17
CA LYS A 176 -14.27 -13.09 -1.68
C LYS A 176 -14.87 -14.44 -1.26
N LEU A 177 -14.06 -15.40 -0.82
CA LEU A 177 -14.55 -16.70 -0.35
C LEU A 177 -15.32 -16.57 0.98
N PRO A 178 -16.24 -17.50 1.29
CA PRO A 178 -16.89 -17.55 2.58
C PRO A 178 -15.88 -17.99 3.65
N TRP A 179 -15.81 -17.23 4.75
CA TRP A 179 -14.93 -17.54 5.88
C TRP A 179 -15.81 -18.00 7.03
N LYS A 180 -15.42 -19.07 7.72
CA LYS A 180 -16.14 -19.62 8.87
C LYS A 180 -15.16 -20.12 9.92
N PRO A 181 -15.39 -19.90 11.22
CA PRO A 181 -14.62 -20.56 12.26
C PRO A 181 -14.80 -22.07 12.14
N LYS A 182 -13.73 -22.84 12.37
CA LYS A 182 -13.83 -24.31 12.36
C LYS A 182 -14.77 -24.84 13.44
N ASN A 183 -14.75 -24.19 14.61
CA ASN A 183 -15.70 -24.47 15.67
C ASN A 183 -16.96 -23.62 15.48
N SER A 184 -18.10 -24.28 15.25
CA SER A 184 -19.39 -23.62 15.00
C SER A 184 -19.92 -22.77 16.15
N SER A 185 -19.37 -22.91 17.37
CA SER A 185 -19.74 -22.07 18.51
C SER A 185 -19.07 -20.69 18.51
N LEU A 186 -18.08 -20.46 17.64
CA LEU A 186 -17.33 -19.21 17.55
C LEU A 186 -17.87 -18.33 16.42
N ARG A 187 -17.70 -17.01 16.55
CA ARG A 187 -17.95 -16.03 15.48
C ARG A 187 -16.64 -15.47 14.95
N LEU A 188 -16.60 -15.02 13.70
CA LEU A 188 -15.41 -14.35 13.15
C LEU A 188 -15.11 -13.03 13.85
N ASP A 189 -16.13 -12.34 14.36
CA ASP A 189 -15.98 -11.17 15.24
C ASP A 189 -15.10 -11.44 16.48
N ASP A 190 -15.02 -12.68 16.97
CA ASP A 190 -14.21 -13.06 18.14
C ASP A 190 -12.70 -13.13 17.82
N TYR A 191 -12.36 -13.07 16.52
CA TYR A 191 -10.99 -13.12 16.03
C TYR A 191 -10.48 -11.71 15.82
N GLY A 192 -9.40 -11.34 16.52
CA GLY A 192 -8.78 -10.03 16.38
C GLY A 192 -7.58 -10.06 15.45
N PHE A 193 -7.39 -9.00 14.66
CA PHE A 193 -6.13 -8.71 13.98
C PHE A 193 -5.58 -7.39 14.53
N TYR A 194 -4.28 -7.39 14.81
CA TYR A 194 -3.57 -6.27 15.38
C TYR A 194 -2.40 -5.89 14.48
N LEU A 195 -2.20 -4.60 14.26
CA LEU A 195 -1.08 -4.06 13.52
C LEU A 195 -0.54 -2.82 14.22
N ALA A 196 0.77 -2.85 14.51
CA ALA A 196 1.51 -1.75 15.10
C ALA A 196 2.56 -1.25 14.11
N VAL A 197 2.55 0.04 13.77
CA VAL A 197 3.65 0.67 13.02
C VAL A 197 4.61 1.31 13.99
N LEU A 198 5.87 0.92 13.90
CA LEU A 198 6.92 1.29 14.84
C LEU A 198 8.06 2.00 14.12
N SER A 199 8.61 3.04 14.74
CA SER A 199 9.82 3.72 14.30
C SER A 199 10.90 3.68 15.38
N PRO A 200 12.18 3.49 15.03
CA PRO A 200 13.28 3.73 15.96
C PRO A 200 13.37 5.22 16.28
N ASN A 201 13.74 5.55 17.51
CA ASN A 201 13.89 6.93 17.99
C ASN A 201 14.94 7.01 19.11
N VAL A 202 16.22 7.16 18.78
CA VAL A 202 17.34 7.42 19.73
C VAL A 202 17.14 6.75 21.11
N GLY A 203 17.35 5.43 21.19
CA GLY A 203 17.16 4.67 22.44
C GLY A 203 15.70 4.42 22.83
N ARG A 204 14.74 4.62 21.93
CA ARG A 204 13.29 4.39 22.11
C ARG A 204 12.67 3.80 20.85
N ILE A 205 11.47 3.23 20.99
CA ILE A 205 10.59 2.89 19.87
C ILE A 205 9.36 3.78 19.94
N ALA A 206 9.05 4.47 18.85
CA ALA A 206 7.83 5.25 18.71
C ALA A 206 6.73 4.41 18.04
N LEU A 207 5.58 4.26 18.71
CA LEU A 207 4.35 3.75 18.11
C LEU A 207 3.75 4.85 17.23
N ARG A 208 3.68 4.59 15.92
CA ARG A 208 3.20 5.55 14.90
C ARG A 208 1.75 5.33 14.52
N GLU A 209 1.33 4.08 14.55
CA GLU A 209 -0.03 3.64 14.23
C GLU A 209 -0.35 2.39 15.02
N TRP A 210 -1.61 2.26 15.43
CA TRP A 210 -2.17 1.07 16.05
C TRP A 210 -3.52 0.77 15.43
N ILE A 211 -3.65 -0.40 14.83
CA ILE A 211 -4.89 -0.92 14.25
C ILE A 211 -5.25 -2.18 15.02
N ALA A 212 -6.49 -2.24 15.49
CA ALA A 212 -7.05 -3.40 16.17
C ALA A 212 -8.54 -3.51 15.80
N ASP A 213 -8.90 -4.56 15.08
CA ASP A 213 -10.30 -4.85 14.75
C ASP A 213 -10.50 -6.36 14.52
N SER A 214 -11.75 -6.77 14.38
CA SER A 214 -12.10 -8.14 14.00
C SER A 214 -11.61 -8.50 12.59
N ILE A 215 -11.29 -9.78 12.38
CA ILE A 215 -10.97 -10.32 11.05
C ILE A 215 -12.14 -10.12 10.08
N GLU A 216 -13.38 -10.27 10.55
CA GLU A 216 -14.59 -10.09 9.74
C GLU A 216 -14.62 -8.71 9.05
N LYS A 217 -14.43 -7.63 9.82
CA LYS A 217 -14.41 -6.28 9.26
C LYS A 217 -13.17 -6.01 8.41
N ILE A 218 -12.02 -6.56 8.79
CA ILE A 218 -10.78 -6.38 8.02
C ILE A 218 -10.88 -7.04 6.66
N LYS A 219 -11.49 -8.22 6.58
CA LYS A 219 -11.76 -8.92 5.32
C LYS A 219 -12.53 -8.02 4.35
N ASP A 220 -13.65 -7.44 4.80
CA ASP A 220 -14.50 -6.59 3.97
C ASP A 220 -13.78 -5.31 3.50
N ARG A 221 -13.03 -4.67 4.41
CA ARG A 221 -12.28 -3.44 4.11
C ARG A 221 -11.11 -3.69 3.18
N LEU A 222 -10.34 -4.76 3.38
CA LEU A 222 -9.25 -5.13 2.48
C LEU A 222 -9.77 -5.53 1.10
N SER A 223 -10.91 -6.24 1.03
CA SER A 223 -11.57 -6.53 -0.25
C SER A 223 -11.94 -5.24 -0.97
N THR A 224 -12.56 -4.29 -0.27
CA THR A 224 -12.93 -2.97 -0.82
C THR A 224 -11.70 -2.19 -1.30
N PHE A 225 -10.62 -2.20 -0.51
CA PHE A 225 -9.37 -1.54 -0.88
C PHE A 225 -8.74 -2.17 -2.13
N LEU A 226 -8.62 -3.49 -2.20
CA LEU A 226 -8.01 -4.18 -3.35
C LEU A 226 -8.84 -3.97 -4.62
N GLU A 227 -10.17 -3.99 -4.52
CA GLU A 227 -11.04 -3.66 -5.66
C GLU A 227 -10.85 -2.19 -6.08
N SER A 228 -10.63 -1.29 -5.12
CA SER A 228 -10.37 0.13 -5.39
C SER A 228 -9.01 0.39 -6.04
N THR A 229 -8.02 -0.48 -5.84
CA THR A 229 -6.70 -0.38 -6.49
C THR A 229 -6.59 -1.20 -7.76
N ARG A 230 -7.53 -2.11 -8.02
CA ARG A 230 -7.53 -2.97 -9.22
C ARG A 230 -7.75 -2.16 -10.49
N ILE A 231 -6.82 -2.21 -11.43
CA ILE A 231 -6.95 -1.52 -12.71
C ILE A 231 -6.22 -2.28 -13.82
N VAL A 232 -6.73 -2.16 -15.05
CA VAL A 232 -6.13 -2.69 -16.29
C VAL A 232 -4.68 -2.24 -16.44
N SER A 233 -3.81 -3.02 -17.06
CA SER A 233 -2.44 -2.56 -17.29
C SER A 233 -2.32 -1.51 -18.40
N PRO A 234 -1.15 -0.85 -18.53
CA PRO A 234 -0.89 0.10 -19.60
C PRO A 234 -0.97 -0.49 -21.01
N TRP A 235 -1.09 -1.81 -21.16
CA TRP A 235 -1.24 -2.52 -22.43
C TRP A 235 -2.63 -3.13 -22.64
N GLY A 236 -3.56 -2.92 -21.71
CA GLY A 236 -4.92 -3.44 -21.83
C GLY A 236 -5.05 -4.95 -21.61
N ASP A 237 -4.08 -5.58 -20.93
CA ASP A 237 -4.20 -6.97 -20.46
C ASP A 237 -4.96 -7.04 -19.11
N ALA A 238 -4.78 -8.12 -18.33
CA ALA A 238 -5.54 -8.36 -17.11
C ALA A 238 -5.46 -7.23 -16.06
N THR A 239 -6.56 -6.99 -15.36
CA THR A 239 -6.59 -6.09 -14.21
C THR A 239 -5.86 -6.70 -13.02
N ARG A 240 -5.14 -5.86 -12.28
CA ARG A 240 -4.51 -6.27 -11.01
C ARG A 240 -4.55 -5.16 -9.96
N PRO A 241 -4.67 -5.50 -8.67
CA PRO A 241 -4.57 -4.57 -7.56
C PRO A 241 -3.11 -4.24 -7.19
N PHE A 242 -2.94 -3.23 -6.33
CA PHE A 242 -1.64 -2.72 -5.89
C PHE A 242 -1.53 -2.63 -4.37
N SER A 243 -0.32 -2.87 -3.87
CA SER A 243 0.05 -2.72 -2.45
C SER A 243 0.19 -1.26 -2.06
N ILE A 244 0.12 -0.98 -0.75
CA ILE A 244 0.38 0.35 -0.19
C ILE A 244 1.78 0.85 -0.59
N ALA A 245 2.80 -0.01 -0.50
CA ALA A 245 4.16 0.35 -0.88
C ALA A 245 4.27 0.74 -2.36
N ALA A 246 3.64 0.00 -3.26
CA ALA A 246 3.67 0.29 -4.70
C ALA A 246 3.03 1.66 -5.01
N LEU A 247 1.88 1.95 -4.40
CA LEU A 247 1.19 3.25 -4.56
C LEU A 247 2.06 4.42 -4.07
N LEU A 248 2.70 4.27 -2.90
CA LEU A 248 3.57 5.31 -2.33
C LEU A 248 4.84 5.53 -3.17
N GLN A 249 5.48 4.44 -3.60
CA GLN A 249 6.65 4.50 -4.45
C GLN A 249 6.31 5.16 -5.80
N ALA A 250 5.15 4.86 -6.37
CA ALA A 250 4.72 5.43 -7.63
C ALA A 250 4.44 6.94 -7.53
N ALA A 251 3.81 7.37 -6.42
CA ALA A 251 3.62 8.78 -6.08
C ALA A 251 4.94 9.52 -5.81
N GLY A 252 6.04 8.81 -5.57
CA GLY A 252 7.36 9.40 -5.27
C GLY A 252 7.38 10.16 -3.94
N SER A 253 6.49 9.84 -3.01
CA SER A 253 6.39 10.52 -1.72
C SER A 253 6.89 9.65 -0.58
N GLN A 254 7.79 10.21 0.23
CA GLN A 254 8.27 9.60 1.48
C GLN A 254 7.51 10.14 2.69
N ASN A 255 6.34 10.76 2.50
CA ASN A 255 5.58 11.35 3.59
C ASN A 255 5.00 10.27 4.51
N PRO A 256 5.43 10.17 5.79
CA PRO A 256 4.94 9.18 6.73
C PRO A 256 3.42 9.21 6.95
N ASN A 257 2.77 10.35 6.69
CA ASN A 257 1.33 10.51 6.81
C ASN A 257 0.57 9.79 5.69
N PHE A 258 1.14 9.65 4.50
CA PHE A 258 0.51 8.89 3.42
C PHE A 258 0.49 7.40 3.72
N THR A 259 1.58 6.86 4.26
CA THR A 259 1.63 5.46 4.75
C THR A 259 0.54 5.20 5.77
N ARG A 260 0.45 6.03 6.82
CA ARG A 260 -0.59 5.88 7.86
C ARG A 260 -2.00 6.04 7.33
N GLY A 261 -2.23 7.04 6.47
CA GLY A 261 -3.55 7.24 5.88
C GLY A 261 -3.98 6.06 5.02
N LEU A 262 -3.09 5.51 4.18
CA LEU A 262 -3.38 4.32 3.38
C LEU A 262 -3.59 3.06 4.23
N LEU A 263 -2.87 2.90 5.34
CA LEU A 263 -3.14 1.82 6.30
C LEU A 263 -4.55 1.94 6.88
N ARG A 264 -4.98 3.14 7.25
CA ARG A 264 -6.35 3.39 7.73
C ARG A 264 -7.39 3.18 6.64
N THR A 265 -7.10 3.53 5.39
CA THR A 265 -7.97 3.22 4.25
C THR A 265 -8.13 1.71 4.08
N ALA A 266 -7.02 0.96 4.08
CA ALA A 266 -7.04 -0.49 3.88
C ALA A 266 -7.69 -1.26 5.03
N TYR A 267 -7.31 -0.98 6.28
CA TYR A 267 -7.72 -1.80 7.43
C TYR A 267 -8.90 -1.22 8.24
N LEU A 268 -9.14 0.09 8.16
CA LEU A 268 -10.24 0.77 8.88
C LEU A 268 -11.33 1.32 7.96
N GLY A 269 -11.14 1.30 6.63
CA GLY A 269 -12.11 1.80 5.67
C GLY A 269 -12.23 3.33 5.61
N HIS A 270 -11.23 4.05 6.13
CA HIS A 270 -11.21 5.51 6.07
C HIS A 270 -10.99 6.00 4.63
N GLN A 271 -11.46 7.22 4.33
CA GLN A 271 -11.19 7.86 3.03
C GLN A 271 -9.68 8.00 2.78
N PRO A 272 -9.21 7.84 1.51
CA PRO A 272 -7.80 8.04 1.16
C PRO A 272 -7.28 9.41 1.60
N PRO A 273 -5.99 9.54 1.98
CA PRO A 273 -5.43 10.80 2.42
C PRO A 273 -5.55 11.89 1.35
N THR A 274 -6.05 13.07 1.73
CA THR A 274 -6.37 14.17 0.80
C THR A 274 -5.19 14.62 -0.09
N GLY A 275 -3.98 14.66 0.46
CA GLY A 275 -2.77 15.04 -0.30
C GLY A 275 -2.31 14.01 -1.33
N LEU A 276 -2.83 12.78 -1.27
CA LEU A 276 -2.40 11.68 -2.13
C LEU A 276 -2.82 11.88 -3.59
N LEU A 277 -4.02 12.42 -3.82
CA LEU A 277 -4.50 12.76 -5.16
C LEU A 277 -3.59 13.79 -5.84
N SER A 278 -3.17 14.82 -5.10
CA SER A 278 -2.25 15.85 -5.61
C SER A 278 -0.89 15.27 -5.98
N ALA A 279 -0.32 14.42 -5.11
CA ALA A 279 0.92 13.73 -5.39
C ALA A 279 0.80 12.82 -6.63
N ALA A 280 -0.30 12.08 -6.74
CA ALA A 280 -0.56 11.19 -7.87
C ALA A 280 -0.71 11.95 -9.19
N VAL A 281 -1.50 13.02 -9.24
CA VAL A 281 -1.70 13.85 -10.43
C VAL A 281 -0.38 14.49 -10.87
N ASN A 282 0.39 15.05 -9.94
CA ASN A 282 1.68 15.66 -10.25
C ASN A 282 2.69 14.64 -10.80
N ALA A 283 2.74 13.44 -10.20
CA ALA A 283 3.59 12.36 -10.69
C ALA A 283 3.13 11.84 -12.07
N PHE A 284 1.82 11.69 -12.29
CA PHE A 284 1.26 11.22 -13.55
C PHE A 284 1.51 12.18 -14.71
N ARG A 285 1.49 13.50 -14.45
CA ARG A 285 1.77 14.55 -15.45
C ARG A 285 3.23 14.60 -15.89
N ASN A 286 4.14 13.89 -15.23
CA ASN A 286 5.55 13.88 -15.59
C ASN A 286 5.74 13.25 -16.99
N PRO A 287 6.36 13.97 -17.96
CA PRO A 287 6.56 13.44 -19.29
C PRO A 287 7.29 12.08 -19.32
N ASN A 288 8.22 11.83 -18.39
CA ASN A 288 8.97 10.58 -18.31
C ASN A 288 8.05 9.38 -18.00
N THR A 289 7.05 9.58 -17.16
CA THR A 289 6.07 8.54 -16.79
C THR A 289 5.12 8.21 -17.95
N LEU A 290 4.96 9.13 -18.89
CA LEU A 290 4.07 8.97 -20.05
C LEU A 290 4.79 8.50 -21.32
N GLN A 291 6.13 8.38 -21.30
CA GLN A 291 6.95 7.88 -22.41
C GLN A 291 6.59 6.45 -22.80
N ASN A 292 7.11 6.01 -23.95
CA ASN A 292 6.81 4.70 -24.50
C ASN A 292 7.26 3.57 -23.55
N PRO A 293 6.34 2.73 -23.05
CA PRO A 293 6.62 1.67 -22.09
C PRO A 293 7.74 0.70 -22.45
N LYS A 294 8.00 0.52 -23.76
CA LYS A 294 9.04 -0.40 -24.24
C LYS A 294 10.46 0.05 -23.88
N GLN A 295 10.64 1.32 -23.55
CA GLN A 295 11.94 1.90 -23.24
C GLN A 295 12.27 1.82 -21.75
N ASP A 296 11.25 1.85 -20.88
CA ASP A 296 11.45 1.80 -19.42
C ASP A 296 10.34 1.00 -18.71
N PRO A 297 10.63 -0.27 -18.36
CA PRO A 297 9.71 -1.10 -17.56
C PRO A 297 9.35 -0.48 -16.20
N LYS A 298 10.25 0.30 -15.60
CA LYS A 298 10.04 0.93 -14.29
C LYS A 298 9.00 2.03 -14.39
N GLU A 299 9.11 2.93 -15.37
CA GLU A 299 8.11 3.98 -15.59
C GLU A 299 6.77 3.40 -16.05
N THR A 300 6.78 2.26 -16.72
CA THR A 300 5.53 1.56 -17.07
C THR A 300 4.80 1.02 -15.85
N TRP A 301 5.52 0.34 -14.96
CA TRP A 301 4.96 -0.09 -13.68
C TRP A 301 4.45 1.12 -12.89
N ARG A 302 5.23 2.21 -12.87
CA ARG A 302 4.89 3.44 -12.16
C ARG A 302 3.59 4.05 -12.69
N LEU A 303 3.44 4.13 -14.02
CA LEU A 303 2.22 4.61 -14.66
C LEU A 303 1.00 3.76 -14.25
N HIS A 304 1.14 2.44 -14.19
CA HIS A 304 0.08 1.51 -13.77
C HIS A 304 -0.34 1.77 -12.31
N ALA A 305 0.63 1.86 -11.41
CA ALA A 305 0.38 2.16 -10.00
C ALA A 305 -0.18 3.57 -9.79
N LEU A 306 0.22 4.56 -10.59
CA LEU A 306 -0.36 5.91 -10.53
C LEU A 306 -1.81 5.93 -11.02
N ALA A 307 -2.13 5.23 -12.10
CA ALA A 307 -3.52 5.12 -12.57
C ALA A 307 -4.41 4.46 -11.49
N SER A 308 -3.91 3.40 -10.83
CA SER A 308 -4.55 2.80 -9.65
C SER A 308 -4.75 3.80 -8.52
N LEU A 309 -3.75 4.64 -8.24
CA LEU A 309 -3.82 5.66 -7.19
C LEU A 309 -4.82 6.77 -7.48
N LEU A 310 -4.93 7.21 -8.75
CA LEU A 310 -5.96 8.15 -9.20
C LEU A 310 -7.36 7.55 -9.00
N LYS A 311 -7.56 6.29 -9.44
CA LYS A 311 -8.81 5.54 -9.26
C LYS A 311 -9.18 5.43 -7.78
N LEU A 312 -8.26 4.95 -6.93
CA LEU A 312 -8.43 4.84 -5.49
C LEU A 312 -8.85 6.18 -4.89
N SER A 313 -8.16 7.26 -5.23
CA SER A 313 -8.39 8.57 -4.63
C SER A 313 -9.73 9.22 -5.05
N LEU A 314 -10.26 8.87 -6.22
CA LEU A 314 -11.52 9.43 -6.74
C LEU A 314 -12.75 8.63 -6.33
N TYR A 315 -12.66 7.29 -6.34
CA TYR A 315 -13.83 6.41 -6.30
C TYR A 315 -13.85 5.45 -5.10
N PHE A 316 -12.95 5.60 -4.12
CA PHE A 316 -12.95 4.72 -2.95
C PHE A 316 -14.31 4.72 -2.21
N GLY A 317 -14.89 3.53 -2.06
CA GLY A 317 -16.18 3.35 -1.39
C GLY A 317 -17.40 3.73 -2.24
N THR A 318 -17.24 4.09 -3.52
CA THR A 318 -18.35 4.34 -4.44
C THR A 318 -18.67 3.12 -5.30
N LYS A 319 -19.85 3.09 -5.95
CA LYS A 319 -20.25 1.97 -6.82
C LYS A 319 -19.51 1.98 -8.15
N GLU A 320 -19.10 3.16 -8.60
CA GLU A 320 -18.39 3.43 -9.85
C GLU A 320 -16.96 2.86 -9.85
N VAL A 321 -16.42 2.54 -8.67
CA VAL A 321 -15.04 2.04 -8.53
C VAL A 321 -14.79 0.79 -9.37
N ILE A 322 -15.76 -0.11 -9.49
CA ILE A 322 -15.59 -1.34 -10.28
C ILE A 322 -15.55 -1.00 -11.77
N ALA A 323 -16.46 -0.13 -12.24
CA ALA A 323 -16.52 0.32 -13.63
C ALA A 323 -15.24 1.06 -14.06
N MET A 324 -14.54 1.69 -13.12
CA MET A 324 -13.28 2.40 -13.39
C MET A 324 -12.02 1.53 -13.31
N SER A 325 -12.17 0.21 -13.39
CA SER A 325 -11.04 -0.72 -13.52
C SER A 325 -10.56 -0.86 -14.97
N GLU A 326 -11.42 -0.56 -15.94
CA GLU A 326 -11.18 -0.73 -17.37
C GLU A 326 -11.76 0.45 -18.18
N HIS A 327 -11.57 0.42 -19.50
CA HIS A 327 -12.13 1.42 -20.38
C HIS A 327 -13.65 1.32 -20.48
N ASP A 328 -14.34 2.31 -19.92
CA ASP A 328 -15.77 2.52 -20.07
C ASP A 328 -16.07 3.43 -21.29
N PRO A 329 -16.70 2.91 -22.37
CA PRO A 329 -17.05 3.70 -23.55
C PRO A 329 -18.25 4.63 -23.32
N ASP A 330 -19.07 4.39 -22.30
CA ASP A 330 -20.32 5.12 -22.02
C ASP A 330 -20.13 6.26 -21.00
N LYS A 331 -18.91 6.43 -20.50
CA LYS A 331 -18.54 7.49 -19.57
C LYS A 331 -18.65 8.88 -20.21
N ASN A 332 -19.70 9.62 -19.89
CA ASN A 332 -19.95 10.98 -20.40
C ASN A 332 -19.42 12.09 -19.48
N ASN A 333 -18.26 11.88 -18.83
CA ASN A 333 -17.61 12.92 -18.03
C ASN A 333 -16.66 13.76 -18.92
N PRO A 334 -16.80 15.10 -19.00
CA PRO A 334 -15.98 15.94 -19.88
C PRO A 334 -14.47 15.77 -19.68
N ALA A 335 -14.00 15.67 -18.44
CA ALA A 335 -12.57 15.54 -18.17
C ALA A 335 -12.03 14.19 -18.63
N TYR A 336 -12.75 13.10 -18.34
CA TYR A 336 -12.42 11.76 -18.83
C TYR A 336 -12.41 11.71 -20.36
N LEU A 337 -13.45 12.26 -21.01
CA LEU A 337 -13.55 12.34 -22.47
C LEU A 337 -12.39 13.13 -23.09
N CYS A 338 -12.01 14.27 -22.50
CA CYS A 338 -10.81 15.02 -22.91
C CYS A 338 -9.54 14.16 -22.82
N GLY A 339 -9.37 13.39 -21.73
CA GLY A 339 -8.26 12.45 -21.59
C GLY A 339 -8.25 11.40 -22.70
N SER A 340 -9.41 10.79 -22.96
CA SER A 340 -9.57 9.82 -24.05
C SER A 340 -9.29 10.44 -25.42
N LEU A 341 -9.75 11.66 -25.68
CA LEU A 341 -9.45 12.39 -26.91
C LEU A 341 -7.94 12.56 -27.13
N LEU A 342 -7.19 12.97 -26.09
CA LEU A 342 -5.74 13.11 -26.19
C LEU A 342 -5.07 11.77 -26.57
N ALA A 343 -5.53 10.66 -26.01
CA ALA A 343 -5.01 9.33 -26.36
C ALA A 343 -5.35 8.94 -27.82
N ILE A 344 -6.54 9.29 -28.32
CA ILE A 344 -6.93 9.06 -29.72
C ILE A 344 -6.05 9.87 -30.67
N LEU A 345 -5.79 11.15 -30.35
CA LEU A 345 -4.91 12.00 -31.15
C LEU A 345 -3.46 11.51 -31.14
N GLU A 346 -2.97 10.99 -30.00
CA GLU A 346 -1.66 10.35 -29.91
C GLU A 346 -1.59 9.12 -30.82
N GLU A 347 -2.62 8.26 -30.79
CA GLU A 347 -2.65 7.06 -31.61
C GLU A 347 -2.68 7.41 -33.10
N ALA A 348 -3.44 8.42 -33.51
CA ALA A 348 -3.46 8.91 -34.89
C ALA A 348 -2.07 9.37 -35.36
N GLN A 349 -1.36 10.13 -34.52
CA GLN A 349 0.02 10.54 -34.80
C GLN A 349 0.93 9.32 -34.96
N GLN A 350 0.85 8.36 -34.03
CA GLN A 350 1.65 7.15 -34.05
C GLN A 350 1.37 6.30 -35.30
N VAL A 351 0.10 6.15 -35.72
CA VAL A 351 -0.30 5.33 -36.87
C VAL A 351 0.15 5.99 -38.17
N SER A 352 -0.10 7.29 -38.35
CA SER A 352 0.36 8.04 -39.52
C SER A 352 1.89 7.94 -39.70
N HIS A 353 2.64 8.11 -38.61
CA HIS A 353 4.10 7.96 -38.65
C HIS A 353 4.53 6.53 -39.02
N TYR A 354 3.90 5.51 -38.43
CA TYR A 354 4.21 4.12 -38.75
C TYR A 354 3.92 3.78 -40.22
N ILE A 355 2.85 4.32 -40.80
CA ILE A 355 2.52 4.10 -42.21
C ILE A 355 3.62 4.66 -43.12
N LYS A 356 4.09 5.89 -42.82
CA LYS A 356 5.11 6.62 -43.60
C LYS A 356 6.52 6.09 -43.43
N HIS A 357 6.92 5.73 -42.21
CA HIS A 357 8.32 5.46 -41.85
C HIS A 357 8.57 4.05 -41.32
N LYS A 358 7.53 3.21 -41.19
CA LYS A 358 7.60 1.83 -40.66
C LYS A 358 8.17 1.70 -39.24
N ASN A 359 8.20 2.79 -38.48
CA ASN A 359 8.55 2.84 -37.06
C ASN A 359 7.60 3.76 -36.27
N ARG A 360 7.59 3.63 -34.94
CA ARG A 360 6.77 4.44 -34.03
C ARG A 360 7.62 5.58 -33.44
N LEU A 361 6.97 6.67 -33.06
CA LEU A 361 7.63 7.80 -32.42
C LEU A 361 7.98 7.47 -30.96
N ASP A 362 9.16 7.91 -30.53
CA ASP A 362 9.57 7.87 -29.14
C ASP A 362 9.03 9.07 -28.34
N THR A 363 8.84 10.21 -29.02
CA THR A 363 8.25 11.43 -28.45
C THR A 363 7.01 11.82 -29.25
N THR A 364 5.87 11.93 -28.59
CA THR A 364 4.57 12.27 -29.19
C THR A 364 4.09 13.64 -28.72
N ILE A 365 2.89 14.03 -29.17
CA ILE A 365 2.17 15.18 -28.64
C ILE A 365 1.98 15.12 -27.11
N VAL A 366 1.88 13.92 -26.52
CA VAL A 366 1.65 13.73 -25.08
C VAL A 366 2.84 14.24 -24.28
N ASN A 367 4.07 13.97 -24.73
CA ASN A 367 5.28 14.43 -24.04
C ASN A 367 5.36 15.96 -23.89
N ARG A 368 4.70 16.70 -24.80
CA ARG A 368 4.75 18.17 -24.84
C ARG A 368 3.50 18.82 -24.23
N PHE A 369 2.33 18.25 -24.50
CA PHE A 369 1.05 18.92 -24.24
C PHE A 369 0.21 18.28 -23.14
N TYR A 370 0.58 17.11 -22.60
CA TYR A 370 -0.21 16.48 -21.54
C TYR A 370 -0.38 17.40 -20.32
N GLY A 371 0.72 18.01 -19.87
CA GLY A 371 0.74 18.90 -18.71
C GLY A 371 -0.21 20.10 -18.84
N SER A 372 -0.21 20.78 -19.99
CA SER A 372 -1.08 21.94 -20.25
C SER A 372 -2.52 21.54 -20.54
N THR A 373 -2.72 20.48 -21.31
CA THR A 373 -4.05 20.01 -21.75
C THR A 373 -4.83 19.43 -20.57
N SER A 374 -4.17 18.71 -19.66
CA SER A 374 -4.82 18.22 -18.44
C SER A 374 -5.26 19.35 -17.50
N THR A 375 -4.69 20.56 -17.58
CA THR A 375 -5.12 21.71 -16.77
C THR A 375 -6.12 22.62 -17.44
N ALA A 376 -5.99 22.85 -18.76
CA ALA A 376 -6.80 23.78 -19.52
C ALA A 376 -7.17 23.20 -20.91
N PRO A 377 -8.12 22.25 -20.98
CA PRO A 377 -8.53 21.61 -22.22
C PRO A 377 -8.98 22.61 -23.29
N GLY A 378 -9.84 23.57 -22.95
CA GLY A 378 -10.50 24.49 -23.89
C GLY A 378 -9.53 25.26 -24.78
N VAL A 379 -8.42 25.73 -24.22
CA VAL A 379 -7.42 26.50 -24.98
C VAL A 379 -6.40 25.62 -25.72
N ASN A 380 -6.21 24.37 -25.32
CA ASN A 380 -5.19 23.48 -25.91
C ASN A 380 -5.75 22.61 -27.05
N PHE A 381 -6.98 22.10 -26.94
CA PHE A 381 -7.50 21.10 -27.89
C PHE A 381 -7.71 21.63 -29.30
N GLY A 382 -8.09 22.91 -29.48
CA GLY A 382 -8.30 23.47 -30.82
C GLY A 382 -7.05 23.36 -31.72
N GLY A 383 -5.87 23.64 -31.16
CA GLY A 383 -4.61 23.50 -31.88
C GLY A 383 -4.23 22.04 -32.16
N LEU A 384 -4.42 21.16 -31.17
CA LEU A 384 -4.11 19.73 -31.29
C LEU A 384 -4.98 19.03 -32.33
N ILE A 385 -6.28 19.33 -32.34
CA ILE A 385 -7.23 18.78 -33.31
C ILE A 385 -6.87 19.26 -34.71
N ARG A 386 -6.65 20.57 -34.93
CA ARG A 386 -6.27 21.11 -36.24
C ARG A 386 -5.01 20.44 -36.79
N MET A 387 -4.00 20.26 -35.94
CA MET A 387 -2.76 19.56 -36.31
C MET A 387 -3.03 18.10 -36.68
N ALA A 388 -3.82 17.37 -35.88
CA ALA A 388 -4.17 15.99 -36.16
C ALA A 388 -4.97 15.83 -37.46
N THR A 389 -5.98 16.68 -37.69
CA THR A 389 -6.83 16.68 -38.90
C THR A 389 -6.03 16.91 -40.18
N THR A 390 -5.00 17.75 -40.12
CA THR A 390 -4.18 18.07 -41.31
C THR A 390 -3.02 17.10 -41.53
N ALA A 391 -2.37 16.64 -40.46
CA ALA A 391 -1.09 15.92 -40.57
C ALA A 391 -1.14 14.42 -40.27
N HIS A 392 -2.19 13.93 -39.58
CA HIS A 392 -2.19 12.57 -39.00
C HIS A 392 -3.43 11.76 -39.40
N LEU A 393 -4.62 12.30 -39.16
CA LEU A 393 -5.91 11.65 -39.38
C LEU A 393 -6.18 11.20 -40.83
N PRO A 394 -5.74 11.92 -41.89
CA PRO A 394 -5.89 11.44 -43.26
C PRO A 394 -5.21 10.09 -43.51
N ASP A 395 -4.08 9.84 -42.85
CA ASP A 395 -3.31 8.60 -42.99
C ASP A 395 -3.69 7.55 -41.92
N ALA A 396 -4.18 7.98 -40.76
CA ALA A 396 -4.39 7.11 -39.61
C ALA A 396 -5.53 6.09 -39.79
N GLY A 397 -6.44 6.34 -40.75
CA GLY A 397 -7.52 5.44 -41.12
C GLY A 397 -8.89 5.81 -40.55
N LYS A 398 -9.94 5.22 -41.14
CA LYS A 398 -11.35 5.57 -40.87
C LYS A 398 -11.77 5.36 -39.42
N GLU A 399 -11.29 4.31 -38.76
CA GLU A 399 -11.69 3.97 -37.38
C GLU A 399 -11.31 5.07 -36.39
N LEU A 400 -10.09 5.62 -36.49
CA LEU A 400 -9.64 6.70 -35.61
C LEU A 400 -10.40 8.01 -35.87
N ASN A 401 -10.76 8.30 -37.13
CA ASN A 401 -11.60 9.45 -37.46
C ASN A 401 -12.98 9.35 -36.78
N VAL A 402 -13.63 8.19 -36.88
CA VAL A 402 -14.92 7.94 -36.22
C VAL A 402 -14.80 8.05 -34.70
N LEU A 403 -13.70 7.58 -34.10
CA LEU A 403 -13.49 7.74 -32.66
C LEU A 403 -13.33 9.20 -32.23
N VAL A 404 -12.61 10.01 -33.00
CA VAL A 404 -12.51 11.46 -32.75
C VAL A 404 -13.90 12.10 -32.83
N GLU A 405 -14.66 11.83 -33.91
CA GLU A 405 -16.01 12.37 -34.10
C GLU A 405 -16.94 11.98 -32.94
N ASN A 406 -16.95 10.72 -32.53
CA ASN A 406 -17.78 10.24 -31.43
C ASN A 406 -17.44 10.91 -30.09
N VAL A 407 -16.16 11.05 -29.76
CA VAL A 407 -15.75 11.71 -28.51
C VAL A 407 -16.06 13.21 -28.55
N MET A 408 -15.89 13.85 -29.70
CA MET A 408 -16.25 15.26 -29.90
C MET A 408 -17.76 15.48 -29.74
N ALA A 409 -18.60 14.59 -30.29
CA ALA A 409 -20.05 14.65 -30.13
C ALA A 409 -20.46 14.50 -28.66
N LYS A 410 -19.89 13.51 -27.94
CA LYS A 410 -20.12 13.34 -26.50
C LYS A 410 -19.66 14.53 -25.67
N LEU A 411 -18.55 15.17 -26.07
CA LEU A 411 -18.08 16.40 -25.41
C LEU A 411 -19.06 17.55 -25.63
N ASP A 412 -19.56 17.73 -26.85
CA ASP A 412 -20.55 18.76 -27.18
C ASP A 412 -21.85 18.56 -26.38
N GLU A 413 -22.35 17.33 -26.33
CA GLU A 413 -23.50 16.93 -25.49
C GLU A 413 -23.27 17.21 -23.99
N ALA A 414 -22.02 17.11 -23.53
CA ALA A 414 -21.62 17.36 -22.15
C ALA A 414 -21.27 18.85 -21.86
N GLY A 415 -21.53 19.76 -22.81
CA GLY A 415 -21.33 21.21 -22.64
C GLY A 415 -20.02 21.75 -23.23
N GLY A 416 -19.34 20.98 -24.07
CA GLY A 416 -18.12 21.37 -24.77
C GLY A 416 -16.84 21.15 -23.95
N PHE A 417 -15.74 21.76 -24.41
CA PHE A 417 -14.46 21.66 -23.71
C PHE A 417 -14.47 22.50 -22.43
N PRO A 418 -14.10 21.93 -21.27
CA PRO A 418 -13.90 22.71 -20.06
C PRO A 418 -12.74 23.71 -20.21
N ASP A 419 -12.93 24.94 -19.73
CA ASP A 419 -11.88 25.97 -19.73
C ASP A 419 -10.68 25.55 -18.88
N THR A 420 -10.95 25.05 -17.67
CA THR A 420 -9.95 24.54 -16.73
C THR A 420 -10.47 23.31 -15.99
N LEU A 421 -9.56 22.46 -15.52
CA LEU A 421 -9.89 21.27 -14.73
C LEU A 421 -9.42 21.41 -13.28
N THR A 422 -10.33 21.12 -12.33
CA THR A 422 -10.00 20.91 -10.92
C THR A 422 -9.05 19.72 -10.74
N LEU A 423 -8.47 19.55 -9.55
CA LEU A 423 -7.57 18.43 -9.28
C LEU A 423 -8.25 17.05 -9.48
N ALA A 424 -9.52 16.92 -9.07
CA ALA A 424 -10.29 15.70 -9.28
C ALA A 424 -10.53 15.44 -10.77
N GLN A 425 -10.91 16.48 -11.52
CA GLN A 425 -11.08 16.38 -12.98
C GLN A 425 -9.76 16.10 -13.70
N GLN A 426 -8.62 16.63 -13.23
CA GLN A 426 -7.30 16.27 -13.76
C GLN A 426 -6.99 14.77 -13.60
N ALA A 427 -7.42 14.18 -12.49
CA ALA A 427 -7.31 12.74 -12.28
C ALA A 427 -8.27 11.95 -13.18
N GLU A 428 -9.51 12.41 -13.38
CA GLU A 428 -10.45 11.83 -14.34
C GLU A 428 -9.91 11.88 -15.78
N PHE A 429 -9.31 13.00 -16.18
CA PHE A 429 -8.57 13.14 -17.43
C PHE A 429 -7.45 12.10 -17.55
N GLY A 430 -6.67 11.92 -16.48
CA GLY A 430 -5.61 10.91 -16.43
C GLY A 430 -6.12 9.48 -16.63
N LEU A 431 -7.24 9.14 -15.98
CA LEU A 431 -7.89 7.83 -16.15
C LEU A 431 -8.43 7.64 -17.57
N GLY A 432 -9.10 8.65 -18.14
CA GLY A 432 -9.63 8.59 -19.51
C GLY A 432 -8.53 8.43 -20.55
N PHE A 433 -7.40 9.13 -20.37
CA PHE A 433 -6.21 8.95 -21.19
C PHE A 433 -5.61 7.56 -21.03
N TYR A 434 -5.43 7.11 -19.79
CA TYR A 434 -4.84 5.81 -19.46
C TYR A 434 -5.62 4.64 -20.07
N HIS A 435 -6.93 4.60 -19.84
CA HIS A 435 -7.82 3.54 -20.33
C HIS A 435 -7.87 3.48 -21.85
N GLN A 436 -8.07 4.63 -22.51
CA GLN A 436 -8.15 4.69 -23.96
C GLN A 436 -6.83 4.26 -24.62
N ARG A 437 -5.69 4.68 -24.05
CA ARG A 437 -4.36 4.29 -24.54
C ARG A 437 -4.09 2.80 -24.33
N GLY A 438 -4.53 2.23 -23.20
CA GLY A 438 -4.46 0.79 -22.93
C GLY A 438 -5.25 -0.01 -23.97
N LYS A 439 -6.48 0.41 -24.28
CA LYS A 439 -7.34 -0.21 -25.31
C LYS A 439 -6.69 -0.26 -26.69
N PHE A 440 -6.06 0.83 -27.14
CA PHE A 440 -5.32 0.83 -28.41
C PHE A 440 -4.09 -0.09 -28.41
N ARG A 441 -3.47 -0.31 -27.25
CA ARG A 441 -2.31 -1.20 -27.15
C ARG A 441 -2.71 -2.67 -27.15
N ALA A 442 -3.84 -3.01 -26.53
CA ALA A 442 -4.39 -4.36 -26.54
C ALA A 442 -4.83 -4.83 -27.93
N SER A 443 -5.35 -3.93 -28.77
CA SER A 443 -5.79 -4.27 -30.13
C SER A 443 -4.66 -4.46 -31.15
N ARG A 444 -3.39 -4.28 -30.74
CA ARG A 444 -2.25 -4.44 -31.65
C ARG A 444 -1.84 -5.91 -31.75
N PRO A 445 -1.58 -6.44 -32.95
CA PRO A 445 -1.09 -7.80 -33.10
C PRO A 445 0.26 -7.98 -32.40
N VAL A 446 0.33 -8.95 -31.49
CA VAL A 446 1.57 -9.34 -30.80
C VAL A 446 2.50 -9.99 -31.83
N LYS A 447 3.60 -9.31 -32.19
CA LYS A 447 4.70 -9.97 -32.89
C LYS A 447 5.39 -10.91 -31.91
N ILE A 448 5.03 -12.18 -31.92
CA ILE A 448 5.80 -13.24 -31.25
C ILE A 448 7.16 -13.28 -31.95
N LYS A 449 8.22 -12.81 -31.29
CA LYS A 449 9.58 -13.10 -31.73
C LYS A 449 9.80 -14.58 -31.46
N GLN A 450 9.75 -15.40 -32.51
CA GLN A 450 10.37 -16.72 -32.47
C GLN A 450 11.86 -16.49 -32.26
N THR A 451 12.34 -16.73 -31.05
CA THR A 451 13.77 -16.94 -30.80
C THR A 451 14.12 -18.28 -31.44
N GLU A 452 14.59 -18.25 -32.67
CA GLU A 452 15.32 -19.37 -33.26
C GLU A 452 16.56 -19.60 -32.38
N GLY A 453 16.60 -20.76 -31.75
CA GLY A 453 17.76 -21.18 -30.96
C GLY A 453 18.91 -21.49 -31.90
N GLU A 454 19.96 -20.68 -31.85
CA GLU A 454 21.27 -21.06 -32.33
C GLU A 454 21.84 -22.09 -31.35
N GLN A 455 21.67 -23.37 -31.70
CA GLN A 455 22.60 -24.42 -31.29
C GLN A 455 23.77 -24.42 -32.29
N GLN A 456 24.94 -23.97 -31.85
CA GLN A 456 26.23 -24.48 -32.28
C GLN A 456 27.17 -24.58 -31.08
#